data_AF-B0JVE6-F1
#
_entry.id   AF-B0JVE6-F1
#
_cell.length_a   1.000
_cell.length_b   1.000
_cell.length_c   1.000
_cell.angle_alpha   90.00
_cell.angle_beta   90.00
_cell.angle_gamma   90.00
#
_symmetry.space_group_name_H-M   'P 1'
#
loop_
_entity.id
_entity.type
_entity.pdbx_description
1 polymer ?
#
loop_
_entity_poly.entity_id
_entity_poly.type
_entity_poly.pdbx_seq_one_letter_code
_entity_poly.pdbx_strand_id
1 'polypeptide(L)'
;MLAVDFLTGSMAIYSSPLKIGNLEVHSRVLQSPLSGVTDLVFRCLVRRFAPDSMLYTEMVNATEISRLQELPQLMVKLKRT
;
A
#
# COMPACT_ATOMS: atom_id res chain seq x y z
N MET A 1 16.30 8.20 27.11
CA MET A 1 16.35 6.73 27.18
C MET A 1 15.03 6.05 26.80
N LEU A 2 13.86 6.72 26.77
CA LEU A 2 12.57 6.13 26.37
C LEU A 2 12.26 6.16 24.85
N ALA A 3 12.89 7.04 24.07
CA ALA A 3 12.59 7.19 22.64
C ALA A 3 13.30 6.15 21.75
N VAL A 4 14.37 5.54 22.25
CA VAL A 4 15.12 4.51 21.52
C VAL A 4 14.38 3.17 21.56
N ASP A 5 13.68 2.86 22.65
CA ASP A 5 12.92 1.60 22.83
C ASP A 5 11.72 1.48 21.88
N PHE A 6 11.15 2.60 21.42
CA PHE A 6 10.12 2.59 20.36
C PHE A 6 10.71 2.19 18.99
N LEU A 7 11.98 2.52 18.76
CA LEU A 7 12.71 2.22 17.51
C LEU A 7 13.47 0.89 17.59
N THR A 8 13.77 0.37 18.78
CA THR A 8 14.49 -0.90 19.00
C THR A 8 13.61 -2.02 19.53
N GLY A 9 12.36 -1.73 19.90
CA GLY A 9 11.33 -2.70 20.26
C GLY A 9 11.09 -3.70 19.14
N SER A 10 11.81 -4.82 19.22
CA SER A 10 11.72 -6.00 18.34
C SER A 10 11.48 -5.67 16.86
N MET A 11 12.48 -5.09 16.17
CA MET A 11 12.50 -5.06 14.69
C MET A 11 12.21 -6.43 14.05
N ALA A 12 12.42 -7.53 14.81
CA ALA A 12 12.04 -8.88 14.45
C ALA A 12 10.55 -9.08 14.12
N ILE A 13 9.63 -8.27 14.67
CA ILE A 13 8.21 -8.38 14.31
C ILE A 13 8.01 -7.94 12.86
N TYR A 14 8.68 -6.86 12.43
CA TYR A 14 8.49 -6.28 11.09
C TYR A 14 9.20 -7.06 9.98
N SER A 15 10.21 -7.87 10.32
CA SER A 15 11.01 -8.64 9.35
C SER A 15 10.44 -10.01 9.00
N SER A 16 9.45 -10.51 9.75
CA SER A 16 8.81 -11.79 9.44
C SER A 16 7.63 -11.60 8.48
N PRO A 17 7.42 -12.51 7.50
CA PRO A 17 6.27 -12.41 6.60
C PRO A 17 4.91 -12.48 7.31
N LEU A 18 3.94 -11.70 6.83
CA LEU A 18 2.55 -11.71 7.27
C LEU A 18 1.71 -12.57 6.32
N LYS A 19 0.93 -13.51 6.87
CA LYS A 19 -0.05 -14.30 6.10
C LYS A 19 -1.43 -13.64 6.17
N ILE A 20 -2.04 -13.39 5.01
CA ILE A 20 -3.40 -12.88 4.86
C ILE A 20 -4.15 -13.85 3.96
N GLY A 21 -4.92 -14.78 4.55
CA GLY A 21 -5.54 -15.87 3.79
C GLY A 21 -4.50 -16.72 3.07
N ASN A 22 -4.59 -16.81 1.74
CA ASN A 22 -3.63 -17.51 0.88
C ASN A 22 -2.45 -16.63 0.39
N LEU A 23 -2.42 -15.35 0.76
CA LEU A 23 -1.36 -14.40 0.39
C LEU A 23 -0.28 -14.34 1.47
N GLU A 24 0.99 -14.37 1.07
CA GLU A 24 2.12 -14.02 1.93
C GLU A 24 2.62 -12.62 1.58
N VAL A 25 2.71 -11.76 2.58
CA VAL A 25 3.26 -10.41 2.46
C VAL A 25 4.61 -10.38 3.15
N HIS A 26 5.68 -10.12 2.39
CA HIS A 26 7.05 -10.19 2.90
C HIS A 26 7.44 -9.03 3.83
N SER A 27 6.75 -7.89 3.73
CA SER A 27 6.91 -6.74 4.62
C SER A 27 5.67 -6.50 5.47
N ARG A 28 5.84 -6.29 6.78
CA ARG A 28 4.74 -5.82 7.65
C ARG A 28 4.54 -4.32 7.65
N VAL A 29 5.24 -3.60 6.77
CA VAL A 29 4.98 -2.19 6.48
C VAL A 29 4.06 -2.16 5.28
N LEU A 30 2.85 -1.63 5.47
CA LEU A 30 1.82 -1.55 4.44
C LEU A 30 1.47 -0.08 4.24
N GLN A 31 1.41 0.36 2.99
CA GLN A 31 0.98 1.73 2.69
C GLN A 31 -0.55 1.78 2.76
N SER A 32 -1.14 2.61 3.61
CA SER A 32 -2.60 2.81 3.68
C SER A 32 -3.16 3.42 2.40
N PRO A 33 -4.42 3.14 1.99
CA PRO A 33 -5.04 3.83 0.84
C PRO A 33 -4.93 5.35 0.98
N LEU A 34 -4.30 6.01 0.00
CA LEU A 34 -4.17 7.47 -0.06
C LEU A 34 -5.02 8.01 -1.20
N SER A 35 -5.53 9.23 -1.08
CA SER A 35 -6.33 9.89 -2.11
C SER A 35 -5.60 11.13 -2.64
N GLY A 36 -5.82 11.44 -3.93
CA GLY A 36 -5.32 12.65 -4.58
C GLY A 36 -3.86 12.58 -5.01
N VAL A 37 -3.24 13.76 -5.17
CA VAL A 37 -1.94 13.95 -5.82
C VAL A 37 -0.75 13.26 -5.14
N THR A 38 -0.88 12.91 -3.86
CA THR A 38 0.20 12.29 -3.08
C THR A 38 0.32 10.78 -3.31
N ASP A 39 -0.75 10.12 -3.75
CA ASP A 39 -0.80 8.67 -3.93
C ASP A 39 0.23 8.18 -4.96
N LEU A 40 0.32 8.81 -6.13
CA LEU A 40 1.28 8.41 -7.16
C LEU A 40 2.74 8.57 -6.70
N VAL A 41 3.09 9.73 -6.14
CA VAL A 41 4.46 10.00 -5.70
C VAL A 41 4.87 9.04 -4.59
N PHE A 42 4.00 8.80 -3.62
CA PHE A 42 4.29 7.90 -2.51
C PHE A 42 4.43 6.45 -2.97
N ARG A 43 3.58 5.97 -3.87
CA ARG A 43 3.75 4.64 -4.49
C ARG A 43 5.04 4.52 -5.28
N CYS A 44 5.46 5.56 -5.99
CA CYS A 44 6.75 5.57 -6.68
C CYS A 44 7.92 5.44 -5.69
N LEU A 45 7.87 6.14 -4.56
CA LEU A 45 8.88 6.03 -3.50
C LEU A 45 8.90 4.64 -2.89
N VAL A 46 7.76 4.09 -2.49
CA VAL A 46 7.70 2.74 -1.91
C VAL A 46 8.16 1.70 -2.93
N ARG A 47 7.75 1.78 -4.20
CA ARG A 47 8.22 0.86 -5.24
C ARG A 47 9.74 0.93 -5.44
N ARG A 48 10.35 2.11 -5.26
CA ARG A 48 11.80 2.30 -5.37
C ARG A 48 12.57 1.77 -4.17
N PHE A 49 12.06 1.94 -2.95
CA PHE A 49 12.81 1.67 -1.72
C PHE A 49 12.38 0.42 -0.95
N ALA A 50 11.16 -0.07 -1.17
CA ALA A 50 10.60 -1.26 -0.53
C ALA A 50 9.70 -2.02 -1.52
N PRO A 51 10.26 -2.61 -2.59
CA PRO A 51 9.50 -3.24 -3.68
C PRO A 51 8.62 -4.43 -3.25
N ASP A 52 8.98 -5.09 -2.14
CA ASP A 52 8.25 -6.23 -1.57
C ASP A 52 7.20 -5.82 -0.52
N SER A 53 7.03 -4.51 -0.29
CA SER A 53 5.97 -3.97 0.55
C SER A 53 4.65 -3.91 -0.21
N MET A 54 3.57 -4.25 0.49
CA MET A 54 2.22 -4.17 -0.06
C MET A 54 1.80 -2.70 -0.22
N LEU A 55 1.27 -2.38 -1.40
CA LEU A 55 0.72 -1.08 -1.74
C LEU A 55 -0.77 -1.18 -2.01
N TYR A 56 -1.54 -0.22 -1.51
CA TYR A 56 -2.93 -0.04 -1.91
C TYR A 56 -3.04 1.05 -2.98
N THR A 57 -4.08 0.96 -3.79
CA THR A 57 -4.50 2.08 -4.64
C THR A 57 -5.31 3.07 -3.80
N GLU A 58 -5.66 4.19 -4.40
CA GLU A 58 -6.66 5.08 -3.83
C GLU A 58 -7.98 4.37 -3.53
N MET A 59 -8.77 4.98 -2.64
CA MET A 59 -10.10 4.49 -2.33
C MET A 59 -10.99 4.58 -3.57
N VAL A 60 -11.61 3.46 -3.92
CA VAL A 60 -12.45 3.34 -5.12
C VAL A 60 -13.91 3.13 -4.75
N ASN A 61 -14.83 3.74 -5.51
CA ASN A 61 -16.27 3.56 -5.31
C ASN A 61 -16.73 2.22 -5.93
N ALA A 62 -17.24 1.32 -5.09
CA ALA A 62 -17.67 -0.02 -5.49
C ALA A 62 -18.82 -0.02 -6.53
N THR A 63 -19.72 0.96 -6.47
CA THR A 63 -20.83 1.10 -7.43
C THR A 63 -20.33 1.49 -8.82
N GLU A 64 -19.30 2.34 -8.88
CA GLU A 64 -18.69 2.74 -10.14
C GLU A 64 -17.88 1.58 -10.73
N ILE A 65 -17.17 0.82 -9.89
CA ILE A 65 -16.43 -0.39 -10.34
C ILE A 65 -17.36 -1.44 -10.92
N SER A 66 -18.49 -1.72 -10.29
CA SER A 66 -19.40 -2.78 -10.77
C SER A 66 -20.05 -2.47 -12.12
N ARG A 67 -20.12 -1.18 -12.49
CA ARG A 67 -20.63 -0.70 -13.78
C ARG A 67 -19.56 -0.62 -14.86
N LEU A 68 -18.28 -0.53 -14.48
CA LEU A 68 -17.16 -0.52 -15.41
C LEU A 68 -16.82 -1.96 -15.79
N GLN A 69 -17.01 -2.30 -17.07
CA GLN A 69 -16.70 -3.64 -17.59
C GLN A 69 -15.21 -4.01 -17.50
N GLU A 70 -14.31 -3.03 -17.31
CA GLU A 70 -12.86 -3.24 -17.24
C GLU A 70 -12.19 -2.39 -16.13
N LEU A 71 -11.71 -3.06 -15.08
CA LEU A 71 -10.89 -2.51 -13.97
C LEU A 71 -9.65 -1.69 -14.41
N PRO A 72 -8.89 -2.05 -15.47
CA PRO A 72 -7.68 -1.32 -15.86
C PRO A 72 -7.91 0.16 -16.20
N GLN A 73 -9.08 0.51 -16.74
CA GLN A 73 -9.37 1.87 -17.19
C GLN A 73 -9.62 2.85 -16.02
N LEU A 74 -10.07 2.33 -14.87
CA LEU A 74 -10.33 3.14 -13.67
C LEU A 74 -9.02 3.69 -13.10
N MET A 75 -8.00 2.85 -12.96
CA MET A 75 -6.71 3.21 -12.35
C MET A 75 -5.90 4.21 -13.19
N VAL A 76 -6.18 4.32 -14.49
CA VAL A 76 -5.55 5.31 -15.39
C VAL A 76 -6.33 6.63 -15.38
N LYS A 77 -7.66 6.59 -15.27
CA LYS A 77 -8.52 7.79 -15.25
C LYS A 77 -8.42 8.57 -13.94
N LEU A 78 -8.32 7.90 -12.80
CA LEU A 78 -8.16 8.57 -11.49
C LEU A 78 -6.83 9.34 -11.35
N LYS A 79 -5.86 9.09 -12.23
CA LYS A 79 -4.57 9.80 -12.27
C LYS A 79 -4.55 11.05 -13.15
N ARG A 80 -5.68 11.43 -13.77
CA ARG A 80 -5.77 12.55 -14.74
C ARG A 80 -6.71 13.68 -14.35
N THR A 81 -7.31 13.62 -13.16
CA THR A 81 -8.03 14.71 -12.50
C THR A 81 -7.21 15.21 -11.33
#